data_AF-A0A117QX68-F1
#
_entry.id   AF-A0A117QX68-F1
#
_cell.length_a   1.000
_cell.length_b   1.000
_cell.length_c   1.000
_cell.angle_alpha   90.00
_cell.angle_beta   90.00
_cell.angle_gamma   90.00
#
_symmetry.space_group_name_H-M   'P 1'
#
loop_
_entity.id
_entity.type
_entity.pdbx_description
1 polymer ?
#
loop_
_entity_poly.entity_id
_entity_poly.type
_entity_poly.pdbx_seq_one_letter_code
_entity_poly.pdbx_strand_id
1 'polypeptide(L)'
;MPVYRARTMPVVTVHRDTLLNSKLSSISRLLYAVLLASVDDDDVTMKDVAALVGVQDIGELRPYLDELIEAGVVEYADHHGQERVVTVHQLPLLPEQRSHVCVPCEECGDCSCGYLKGLCRTCDGICRVEASAEQDIARWKQQLEGGATYAIGQHAARLHRWDCPTLNSPEKSMAQLAAARPHARNGGFYWPRLPYLFTAEELRQKNSKKRRCAICGPDPL
;
A
#
# COMPACT_ATOMS: atom_id res chain seq x y z
N MET A 1 -11.79 37.85 -4.15
CA MET A 1 -12.58 37.22 -3.07
C MET A 1 -11.72 36.14 -2.42
N PRO A 2 -11.48 36.15 -1.09
CA PRO A 2 -10.75 35.06 -0.45
C PRO A 2 -11.61 33.79 -0.45
N VAL A 3 -11.03 32.68 -0.89
CA VAL A 3 -11.64 31.35 -0.88
C VAL A 3 -11.27 30.68 0.44
N TYR A 4 -12.25 30.34 1.26
CA TYR A 4 -12.05 29.67 2.55
C TYR A 4 -12.40 28.18 2.42
N ARG A 5 -11.51 27.27 2.86
CA ARG A 5 -11.79 25.83 2.94
C ARG A 5 -12.41 25.51 4.29
N ALA A 6 -13.62 24.96 4.30
CA ALA A 6 -14.38 24.70 5.53
C ALA A 6 -14.10 23.32 6.17
N ARG A 7 -13.61 22.32 5.42
CA ARG A 7 -13.29 20.97 5.94
C ARG A 7 -12.18 20.28 5.12
N THR A 8 -11.38 19.43 5.76
CA THR A 8 -10.51 18.43 5.12
C THR A 8 -11.36 17.26 4.60
N MET A 9 -12.12 17.53 3.53
CA MET A 9 -12.75 16.50 2.68
C MET A 9 -11.67 15.90 1.76
N PRO A 10 -11.91 14.74 1.09
CA PRO A 10 -10.91 14.09 0.25
C PRO A 10 -10.16 15.08 -0.65
N VAL A 11 -8.83 15.05 -0.57
CA VAL A 11 -7.95 15.95 -1.30
C VAL A 11 -7.37 15.19 -2.48
N VAL A 12 -7.54 15.74 -3.67
CA VAL A 12 -6.85 15.27 -4.87
C VAL A 12 -5.61 16.12 -5.07
N THR A 13 -4.46 15.46 -5.24
CA THR A 13 -3.21 16.14 -5.61
C THR A 13 -3.10 16.16 -7.12
N VAL A 14 -2.98 17.35 -7.70
CA VAL A 14 -2.91 17.56 -9.15
C VAL A 14 -1.54 18.11 -9.52
N HIS A 15 -0.95 17.62 -10.60
CA HIS A 15 0.32 18.16 -11.10
C HIS A 15 0.15 19.63 -11.49
N ARG A 16 0.91 20.51 -10.82
CA ARG A 16 0.80 21.97 -10.98
C ARG A 16 1.01 22.40 -12.43
N ASP A 17 2.08 21.91 -13.07
CA ASP A 17 2.46 22.41 -14.39
C ASP A 17 1.49 21.94 -15.47
N THR A 18 0.86 20.78 -15.29
CA THR A 18 -0.22 20.32 -16.15
C THR A 18 -1.47 21.18 -15.99
N LEU A 19 -1.90 21.43 -14.75
CA LEU A 19 -3.09 22.23 -14.47
C LEU A 19 -2.94 23.69 -14.93
N LEU A 20 -1.72 24.23 -14.87
CA LEU A 20 -1.41 25.60 -15.28
C LEU A 20 -0.91 25.70 -16.73
N ASN A 21 -0.88 24.60 -17.49
CA ASN A 21 -0.43 24.59 -18.87
C ASN A 21 -1.42 25.35 -19.77
N SER A 22 -1.02 26.52 -20.27
CA SER A 22 -1.84 27.34 -21.16
C SER A 22 -2.02 26.77 -22.57
N LYS A 23 -1.25 25.73 -22.93
CA LYS A 23 -1.41 25.02 -24.21
C LYS A 23 -2.59 24.04 -24.19
N LEU A 24 -3.02 23.61 -23.00
CA LEU A 24 -4.18 22.75 -22.83
C LEU A 24 -5.46 23.60 -22.77
N SER A 25 -6.53 23.09 -23.39
CA SER A 25 -7.84 23.70 -23.26
C SER A 25 -8.28 23.74 -21.80
N SER A 26 -9.21 24.64 -21.47
CA SER A 26 -9.80 24.69 -20.12
C SER A 26 -10.52 23.39 -19.77
N ILE A 27 -11.13 22.73 -20.76
CA ILE A 27 -11.84 21.45 -20.60
C ILE A 27 -10.83 20.33 -20.34
N SER A 28 -9.73 20.24 -21.08
CA SER A 28 -8.67 19.24 -20.83
C SER A 28 -8.09 19.36 -19.42
N ARG A 29 -7.85 20.58 -18.95
CA ARG A 29 -7.37 20.83 -17.58
C ARG A 29 -8.38 20.41 -16.51
N LEU A 30 -9.67 20.66 -16.74
CA LEU A 30 -10.75 20.21 -15.85
C LEU A 30 -10.89 18.69 -15.89
N LEU A 31 -10.86 18.09 -17.08
CA LEU A 31 -10.91 16.65 -17.30
C LEU A 31 -9.80 15.94 -16.57
N TYR A 32 -8.56 16.44 -16.63
CA TYR A 32 -7.45 15.89 -15.86
C TYR A 32 -7.72 15.88 -14.35
N ALA A 33 -8.24 16.98 -13.80
CA ALA A 33 -8.54 17.08 -12.38
C ALA A 33 -9.70 16.16 -11.95
N VAL A 34 -10.75 16.04 -12.78
CA VAL A 34 -11.89 15.15 -12.55
C VAL A 34 -11.44 13.69 -12.62
N LEU A 35 -10.69 13.31 -13.66
CA LEU A 35 -10.15 11.96 -13.80
C LEU A 35 -9.31 11.55 -12.59
N LEU A 36 -8.42 12.43 -12.11
CA LEU A 36 -7.65 12.18 -10.88
C LEU A 36 -8.53 12.05 -9.63
N ALA A 37 -9.67 12.75 -9.57
CA ALA A 37 -10.62 12.64 -8.47
C ALA A 37 -11.44 11.35 -8.49
N SER A 38 -11.50 10.67 -9.65
CA SER A 38 -12.33 9.50 -9.88
C SER A 38 -11.57 8.18 -9.91
N VAL A 39 -10.22 8.18 -9.86
CA VAL A 39 -9.39 6.96 -10.00
C VAL A 39 -9.73 5.86 -8.98
N ASP A 40 -10.14 6.24 -7.77
CA ASP A 40 -10.40 5.31 -6.67
C ASP A 40 -11.90 5.04 -6.42
N ASP A 41 -12.78 5.55 -7.30
CA ASP A 41 -14.23 5.44 -7.15
C ASP A 41 -14.82 4.62 -8.31
N ASP A 42 -15.02 3.32 -8.06
CA ASP A 42 -15.56 2.36 -9.03
C ASP A 42 -17.02 2.70 -9.45
N ASP A 43 -17.72 3.57 -8.71
CA ASP A 43 -19.08 4.00 -9.04
C ASP A 43 -19.10 5.14 -10.08
N VAL A 44 -17.95 5.79 -10.34
CA VAL A 44 -17.86 6.89 -11.31
C VAL A 44 -17.56 6.37 -12.70
N THR A 45 -18.53 6.49 -13.60
CA THR A 45 -18.37 6.06 -14.99
C THR A 45 -17.78 7.17 -15.86
N MET A 46 -17.24 6.83 -17.03
CA MET A 46 -16.81 7.83 -18.03
C MET A 46 -17.94 8.75 -18.52
N LYS A 47 -19.21 8.31 -18.38
CA LYS A 47 -20.38 9.15 -18.66
C LYS A 47 -20.55 10.23 -17.58
N ASP A 48 -20.29 9.90 -16.32
CA ASP A 48 -20.31 10.86 -15.23
C ASP A 48 -19.16 11.85 -15.36
N VAL A 49 -17.97 11.37 -15.74
CA VAL A 49 -16.82 12.23 -16.07
C VAL A 49 -17.17 13.22 -17.18
N ALA A 50 -17.79 12.76 -18.27
CA ALA A 50 -18.25 13.61 -19.37
C ALA A 50 -19.19 14.73 -18.86
N ALA A 51 -20.19 14.37 -18.06
CA ALA A 51 -21.12 15.34 -17.49
C ALA A 51 -20.42 16.35 -16.55
N LEU A 52 -19.47 15.90 -15.73
CA LEU A 52 -18.74 16.74 -14.77
C LEU A 52 -17.84 17.77 -15.45
N VAL A 53 -17.30 17.46 -16.64
CA VAL A 53 -16.49 18.41 -17.42
C VAL A 53 -17.32 19.27 -18.37
N GLY A 54 -18.64 19.05 -18.41
CA GLY A 54 -19.59 19.84 -19.19
C GLY A 54 -19.73 19.44 -20.66
N VAL A 55 -19.43 18.18 -21.01
CA VAL A 55 -19.65 17.64 -22.37
C VAL A 55 -20.87 16.71 -22.40
N GLN A 56 -21.52 16.58 -23.55
CA GLN A 56 -22.81 15.88 -23.67
C GLN A 56 -22.65 14.36 -23.80
N ASP A 57 -21.54 13.91 -24.37
CA ASP A 57 -21.27 12.49 -24.58
C ASP A 57 -19.78 12.13 -24.40
N ILE A 58 -19.53 10.82 -24.29
CA ILE A 58 -18.17 10.27 -24.10
C ILE A 58 -17.30 10.48 -25.34
N GLY A 59 -17.88 10.50 -26.54
CA GLY A 59 -17.16 10.76 -27.79
C GLY A 59 -16.60 12.17 -27.86
N GLU A 60 -17.31 13.16 -27.30
CA GLU A 60 -16.85 14.54 -27.16
C GLU A 60 -15.62 14.67 -26.23
N LEU A 61 -15.34 13.68 -25.37
CA LEU A 61 -14.12 13.68 -24.56
C LEU A 61 -12.85 13.44 -25.37
N ARG A 62 -12.96 12.83 -26.55
CA ARG A 62 -11.80 12.39 -27.34
C ARG A 62 -10.78 13.49 -27.65
N PRO A 63 -11.14 14.67 -28.19
CA PRO A 63 -10.16 15.72 -28.45
C PRO A 63 -9.44 16.18 -27.17
N TYR A 64 -10.12 16.21 -26.03
CA TYR A 64 -9.53 16.59 -24.75
C TYR A 64 -8.62 15.51 -24.17
N LEU A 65 -8.98 14.24 -24.37
CA LEU A 65 -8.10 13.10 -24.04
C LEU A 65 -6.84 13.11 -24.91
N ASP A 66 -6.96 13.41 -26.20
CA ASP A 66 -5.82 13.51 -27.12
C ASP A 66 -4.85 14.62 -26.67
N GLU A 67 -5.34 15.80 -26.28
CA GLU A 67 -4.51 16.86 -25.69
C GLU A 67 -3.78 16.40 -24.41
N LEU A 68 -4.44 15.62 -23.56
CA LEU A 68 -3.84 15.10 -22.32
C LEU A 68 -2.82 13.98 -22.57
N ILE A 69 -3.01 13.19 -23.63
CA ILE A 69 -2.06 12.19 -24.11
C ILE A 69 -0.80 12.88 -24.66
N GLU A 70 -0.96 13.92 -25.47
CA GLU A 70 0.17 14.72 -25.97
C GLU A 70 0.95 15.39 -24.83
N ALA A 71 0.27 15.78 -23.75
CA ALA A 71 0.89 16.30 -22.54
C ALA A 71 1.52 15.22 -21.64
N GLY A 72 1.38 13.93 -21.98
CA GLY A 72 1.94 12.80 -21.24
C GLY A 72 1.29 12.54 -19.88
N VAL A 73 0.10 13.09 -19.62
CA VAL A 73 -0.60 12.92 -18.32
C VAL A 73 -1.72 11.91 -18.37
N VAL A 74 -2.15 11.53 -19.57
CA VAL A 74 -3.10 10.46 -19.81
C VAL A 74 -2.49 9.50 -20.81
N GLU A 75 -2.80 8.22 -20.67
CA GLU A 75 -2.44 7.18 -21.60
C GLU A 75 -3.70 6.41 -21.98
N TYR A 76 -3.82 6.11 -23.28
CA TYR A 76 -4.76 5.13 -23.79
C TYR A 76 -3.98 3.88 -24.17
N ALA A 77 -4.12 2.82 -23.38
CA ALA A 77 -3.47 1.55 -23.67
C ALA A 77 -4.33 0.38 -23.22
N ASP A 78 -4.13 -0.74 -23.91
CA ASP A 78 -4.69 -2.00 -23.49
C ASP A 78 -3.88 -2.51 -22.29
N HIS A 79 -4.60 -2.78 -21.21
CA HIS A 79 -4.05 -3.51 -20.08
C HIS A 79 -4.49 -4.96 -20.17
N HIS A 80 -3.71 -5.88 -19.63
CA HIS A 80 -4.04 -7.30 -19.66
C HIS A 80 -5.41 -7.53 -18.99
N GLY A 81 -6.37 -8.11 -19.72
CA GLY A 81 -7.73 -8.35 -19.24
C GLY A 81 -8.67 -7.15 -19.29
N GLN A 82 -8.19 -5.98 -19.75
CA GLN A 82 -8.99 -4.77 -19.89
C GLN A 82 -8.66 -4.07 -21.22
N GLU A 83 -9.57 -4.19 -22.19
CA GLU A 83 -9.44 -3.45 -23.44
C GLU A 83 -9.72 -1.96 -23.18
N ARG A 84 -8.87 -1.08 -23.73
CA ARG A 84 -9.12 0.37 -23.80
C ARG A 84 -9.25 1.10 -22.47
N VAL A 85 -8.25 0.97 -21.60
CA VAL A 85 -8.22 1.68 -20.30
C VAL A 85 -7.56 3.05 -20.46
N VAL A 86 -8.20 4.07 -19.86
CA VAL A 86 -7.60 5.40 -19.69
C VAL A 86 -6.79 5.39 -18.40
N THR A 87 -5.47 5.42 -18.51
CA THR A 87 -4.57 5.55 -17.35
C THR A 87 -4.24 7.02 -17.13
N VAL A 88 -4.37 7.50 -15.90
CA VAL A 88 -4.17 8.91 -15.55
C VAL A 88 -2.95 9.01 -14.64
N HIS A 89 -1.97 9.82 -15.03
CA HIS A 89 -0.72 9.94 -14.30
C HIS A 89 -0.72 11.19 -13.43
N GLN A 90 -0.36 11.03 -12.15
CA GLN A 90 -0.18 12.15 -11.22
C GLN A 90 1.02 13.03 -11.57
N LEU A 91 1.94 12.54 -12.38
CA LEU A 91 3.07 13.27 -12.96
C LEU A 91 3.13 12.92 -14.45
N PRO A 92 3.43 13.87 -15.35
CA PRO A 92 3.61 13.56 -16.76
C PRO A 92 4.65 12.46 -16.94
N LEU A 93 4.26 11.39 -17.61
CA LEU A 93 5.13 10.29 -18.01
C LEU A 93 5.18 10.26 -19.53
N LEU A 94 6.38 10.45 -20.07
CA LEU A 94 6.59 10.19 -21.49
C LEU A 94 6.51 8.67 -21.73
N PRO A 95 6.00 8.21 -22.89
CA PRO A 95 5.94 6.78 -23.20
C PRO A 95 7.28 6.06 -23.07
N GLU A 96 8.41 6.74 -23.34
CA GLU A 96 9.75 6.18 -23.17
C GLU A 96 10.15 5.98 -21.69
N GLN A 97 9.42 6.59 -20.75
CA GLN A 97 9.61 6.44 -19.31
C GLN A 97 8.81 5.27 -18.71
N ARG A 98 8.04 4.53 -19.53
CA ARG A 98 7.40 3.29 -19.06
C ARG A 98 8.47 2.27 -18.69
N SER A 99 8.31 1.65 -17.52
CA SER A 99 9.25 0.63 -17.03
C SER A 99 9.26 -0.62 -17.93
N HIS A 100 8.12 -0.97 -18.55
CA HIS A 100 7.97 -2.08 -19.49
C HIS A 100 6.57 -2.08 -20.18
N VAL A 101 6.35 -2.97 -21.15
CA VAL A 101 5.05 -3.28 -21.77
C VAL A 101 4.09 -3.91 -20.74
N CYS A 102 2.76 -3.69 -20.83
CA CYS A 102 1.81 -4.38 -19.95
C CYS A 102 1.94 -5.89 -20.09
N VAL A 103 2.18 -6.54 -18.95
CA VAL A 103 2.15 -7.98 -18.80
C VAL A 103 1.36 -8.31 -17.53
N PRO A 104 0.66 -9.46 -17.50
CA PRO A 104 -0.03 -9.90 -16.29
C PRO A 104 0.94 -10.11 -15.14
N CYS A 105 0.47 -9.85 -13.92
CA CYS A 105 1.11 -10.27 -12.69
C CYS A 105 1.05 -11.80 -12.61
N GLU A 106 2.18 -12.45 -12.35
CA GLU A 106 2.27 -13.91 -12.25
C GLU A 106 1.44 -14.46 -11.09
N GLU A 107 1.21 -13.66 -10.05
CA GLU A 107 0.50 -14.04 -8.83
C GLU A 107 -1.01 -13.84 -8.91
N CYS A 108 -1.48 -12.70 -9.42
CA CYS A 108 -2.90 -12.34 -9.40
C CYS A 108 -3.55 -12.16 -10.78
N GLY A 109 -2.76 -12.12 -11.86
CA GLY A 109 -3.26 -11.88 -13.22
C GLY A 109 -3.56 -10.41 -13.57
N ASP A 110 -3.59 -9.50 -12.59
CA ASP A 110 -3.77 -8.05 -12.81
C ASP A 110 -2.58 -7.44 -13.57
N CYS A 111 -2.77 -6.31 -14.26
CA CYS A 111 -1.64 -5.70 -14.98
C CYS A 111 -0.53 -5.21 -14.03
N SER A 112 0.72 -5.49 -14.39
CA SER A 112 1.92 -5.07 -13.65
C SER A 112 2.55 -3.75 -14.12
N CYS A 113 1.92 -3.04 -15.08
CA CYS A 113 2.43 -1.85 -15.78
C CYS A 113 3.05 -0.76 -14.91
N GLY A 114 2.50 -0.52 -13.72
CA GLY A 114 2.94 0.57 -12.84
C GLY A 114 4.17 0.23 -11.99
N TYR A 115 4.83 -0.92 -12.22
CA TYR A 115 5.87 -1.43 -11.33
C TYR A 115 6.91 -2.34 -12.01
N LEU A 116 7.22 -3.49 -11.40
CA LEU A 116 8.15 -4.50 -11.88
C LEU A 116 7.46 -5.38 -12.92
N LYS A 117 8.18 -5.69 -14.00
CA LYS A 117 7.66 -6.55 -15.06
C LYS A 117 7.28 -7.92 -14.49
N GLY A 118 6.01 -8.30 -14.63
CA GLY A 118 5.49 -9.59 -14.18
C GLY A 118 5.02 -9.63 -12.72
N LEU A 119 5.17 -8.55 -11.95
CA LEU A 119 4.77 -8.51 -10.54
C LEU A 119 4.16 -7.15 -10.18
N CYS A 120 2.87 -7.14 -9.82
CA CYS A 120 2.20 -5.91 -9.42
C CYS A 120 2.70 -5.42 -8.04
N ARG A 121 2.56 -4.12 -7.76
CA ARG A 121 3.02 -3.50 -6.51
C ARG A 121 2.44 -4.17 -5.26
N THR A 122 1.18 -4.59 -5.33
CA THR A 122 0.50 -5.29 -4.23
C THR A 122 1.13 -6.65 -3.97
N CYS A 123 1.35 -7.46 -5.01
CA CYS A 123 1.97 -8.78 -4.88
C CYS A 123 3.42 -8.70 -4.42
N ASP A 124 4.23 -7.77 -4.94
CA ASP A 124 5.59 -7.52 -4.41
C ASP A 124 5.55 -7.14 -2.93
N GLY A 125 4.62 -6.26 -2.54
CA GLY A 125 4.39 -5.90 -1.14
C GLY A 125 4.07 -7.13 -0.26
N ILE A 126 3.20 -8.02 -0.75
CA ILE A 126 2.87 -9.28 -0.06
C ILE A 126 4.12 -10.14 0.09
N CYS A 127 4.84 -10.41 -0.99
CA CYS A 127 6.05 -11.24 -0.98
C CYS A 127 7.10 -10.71 0.00
N ARG A 128 7.31 -9.39 0.06
CA ARG A 128 8.25 -8.77 1.02
C ARG A 128 7.83 -8.96 2.47
N VAL A 129 6.54 -8.82 2.75
CA VAL A 129 6.00 -9.00 4.10
C VAL A 129 6.07 -10.47 4.51
N GLU A 130 5.77 -11.40 3.61
CA GLU A 130 5.89 -12.85 3.83
C GLU A 130 7.35 -13.25 4.07
N ALA A 131 8.29 -12.78 3.25
CA ALA A 131 9.71 -13.01 3.47
C ALA A 131 10.20 -12.43 4.82
N SER A 132 9.67 -11.27 5.21
CA SER A 132 9.96 -10.67 6.53
C SER A 132 9.40 -11.52 7.67
N ALA A 133 8.21 -12.09 7.51
CA ALA A 133 7.58 -12.99 8.47
C ALA A 133 8.40 -14.28 8.64
N GLU A 134 8.82 -14.89 7.55
CA GLU A 134 9.66 -16.10 7.56
C GLU A 134 10.98 -15.87 8.30
N GLN A 135 11.68 -14.77 8.01
CA GLN A 135 12.91 -14.40 8.70
C GLN A 135 12.68 -14.18 10.20
N ASP A 136 11.57 -13.53 10.56
CA ASP A 136 11.25 -13.23 11.95
C ASP A 136 10.87 -14.49 12.75
N ILE A 137 10.15 -15.43 12.12
CA ILE A 137 9.84 -16.74 12.69
C ILE A 137 11.12 -17.58 12.86
N ALA A 138 11.99 -17.60 11.85
CA ALA A 138 13.26 -18.31 11.91
C ALA A 138 14.15 -17.79 13.05
N ARG A 139 14.28 -16.45 13.18
CA ARG A 139 14.93 -15.80 14.33
C ARG A 139 14.33 -16.27 15.64
N TRP A 140 13.01 -16.20 15.78
CA TRP A 140 12.32 -16.54 17.03
C TRP A 140 12.54 -18.01 17.43
N LYS A 141 12.49 -18.94 16.46
CA LYS A 141 12.79 -20.36 16.68
C LYS A 141 14.23 -20.57 17.13
N GLN A 142 15.19 -19.93 16.46
CA GLN A 142 16.60 -20.00 16.84
C GLN A 142 16.84 -19.51 18.28
N GLN A 143 16.12 -18.46 18.71
CA GLN A 143 16.23 -17.99 20.09
C GLN A 143 15.69 -19.01 21.10
N LEU A 144 14.58 -19.70 20.79
CA LEU A 144 14.06 -20.78 21.64
C LEU A 144 15.02 -21.96 21.73
N GLU A 145 15.58 -22.38 20.60
CA GLU A 145 16.59 -23.44 20.53
C GLU A 145 17.85 -23.07 21.33
N GLY A 146 18.20 -21.77 21.35
CA GLY A 146 19.25 -21.20 22.19
C GLY A 146 18.92 -21.11 23.68
N GLY A 147 17.78 -21.64 24.14
CA GLY A 147 17.37 -21.65 25.55
C GLY A 147 16.72 -20.36 26.04
N ALA A 148 16.30 -19.47 25.13
CA ALA A 148 15.56 -18.28 25.53
C ALA A 148 14.20 -18.65 26.14
N THR A 149 13.93 -18.13 27.33
CA THR A 149 12.73 -18.46 28.11
C THR A 149 11.84 -17.24 28.38
N TYR A 150 12.39 -16.04 28.18
CA TYR A 150 11.74 -14.77 28.43
C TYR A 150 11.50 -14.01 27.15
N ALA A 151 10.47 -13.16 27.16
CA ALA A 151 10.14 -12.28 26.06
C ALA A 151 9.88 -10.86 26.56
N ILE A 152 10.25 -9.89 25.73
CA ILE A 152 9.87 -8.48 25.91
C ILE A 152 8.94 -8.13 24.74
N GLY A 153 7.67 -7.84 25.05
CA GLY A 153 6.68 -7.43 24.07
C GLY A 153 7.06 -6.12 23.37
N GLN A 154 6.44 -5.83 22.22
CA GLN A 154 6.75 -4.65 21.40
C GLN A 154 6.65 -3.31 22.17
N HIS A 155 5.70 -3.19 23.10
CA HIS A 155 5.56 -1.98 23.94
C HIS A 155 6.48 -1.98 25.17
N ALA A 156 7.37 -2.96 25.29
CA ALA A 156 8.47 -3.07 26.25
C ALA A 156 8.14 -2.85 27.74
N ALA A 157 6.88 -2.81 28.15
CA ALA A 157 6.49 -2.41 29.51
C ALA A 157 6.79 -3.51 30.54
N ARG A 158 6.75 -4.78 30.14
CA ARG A 158 6.84 -5.92 31.05
C ARG A 158 7.69 -7.06 30.49
N LEU A 159 8.21 -7.86 31.41
CA LEU A 159 8.87 -9.12 31.13
C LEU A 159 7.83 -10.26 31.15
N HIS A 160 7.85 -11.10 30.14
CA HIS A 160 6.94 -12.23 29.96
C HIS A 160 7.74 -13.53 29.85
N ARG A 161 7.10 -14.67 30.12
CA ARG A 161 7.56 -15.96 29.57
C ARG A 161 7.23 -15.99 28.07
N TRP A 162 8.06 -16.66 27.27
CA TRP A 162 7.92 -16.68 25.81
C TRP A 162 6.55 -17.18 25.32
N ASP A 163 5.90 -18.08 26.06
CA ASP A 163 4.60 -18.69 25.73
C ASP A 163 3.41 -17.94 26.35
N CYS A 164 3.61 -16.71 26.82
CA CYS A 164 2.54 -15.93 27.42
C CYS A 164 1.41 -15.66 26.41
N PRO A 165 0.13 -15.92 26.75
CA PRO A 165 -0.99 -15.75 25.82
C PRO A 165 -1.28 -14.29 25.45
N THR A 166 -0.65 -13.31 26.10
CA THR A 166 -0.76 -11.89 25.73
C THR A 166 0.27 -11.44 24.70
N LEU A 167 1.25 -12.28 24.38
CA LEU A 167 2.23 -12.00 23.33
C LEU A 167 1.70 -12.45 21.97
N ASN A 168 2.26 -11.82 20.94
CA ASN A 168 2.21 -12.35 19.59
C ASN A 168 3.03 -13.64 19.54
N SER A 169 2.43 -14.67 18.96
CA SER A 169 3.09 -15.92 18.60
C SER A 169 3.14 -16.05 17.07
N PRO A 170 3.97 -16.94 16.53
CA PRO A 170 3.98 -17.23 15.09
C PRO A 170 2.57 -17.53 14.57
N GLU A 171 1.80 -18.35 15.28
CA GLU A 171 0.47 -18.80 14.85
C GLU A 171 -0.52 -17.64 14.81
N LYS A 172 -0.55 -16.80 15.86
CA LYS A 172 -1.43 -15.62 15.89
C LYS A 172 -1.08 -14.61 14.80
N SER A 173 0.22 -14.39 14.60
CA SER A 173 0.71 -13.41 13.62
C SER A 173 0.43 -13.88 12.20
N MET A 174 0.60 -15.19 11.92
CA MET A 174 0.24 -15.80 10.63
C MET A 174 -1.26 -15.77 10.38
N ALA A 175 -2.09 -16.03 11.40
CA ALA A 175 -3.54 -15.92 11.28
C ALA A 175 -3.98 -14.48 10.95
N GLN A 176 -3.36 -13.47 11.59
CA GLN A 176 -3.60 -12.06 11.27
C GLN A 176 -3.14 -11.70 9.85
N LEU A 177 -1.97 -12.19 9.44
CA LEU A 177 -1.45 -11.96 8.09
C LEU A 177 -2.39 -12.56 7.03
N ALA A 178 -2.85 -13.80 7.24
CA ALA A 178 -3.80 -14.46 6.34
C ALA A 178 -5.13 -13.69 6.25
N ALA A 179 -5.65 -13.21 7.38
CA ALA A 179 -6.87 -12.38 7.41
C ALA A 179 -6.70 -11.02 6.71
N ALA A 180 -5.48 -10.46 6.72
CA ALA A 180 -5.18 -9.18 6.06
C ALA A 180 -4.95 -9.30 4.55
N ARG A 181 -4.62 -10.48 4.02
CA ARG A 181 -4.27 -10.70 2.60
C ARG A 181 -5.32 -10.16 1.62
N PRO A 182 -6.64 -10.37 1.80
CA PRO A 182 -7.65 -9.81 0.88
C PRO A 182 -7.69 -8.28 0.84
N HIS A 183 -7.17 -7.62 1.89
CA HIS A 183 -7.16 -6.16 2.02
C HIS A 183 -5.80 -5.54 1.65
N ALA A 184 -4.86 -6.32 1.12
CA ALA A 184 -3.51 -5.86 0.81
C ALA A 184 -3.47 -4.67 -0.17
N ARG A 185 -4.41 -4.62 -1.12
CA ARG A 185 -4.56 -3.50 -2.07
C ARG A 185 -4.78 -2.15 -1.38
N ASN A 186 -5.32 -2.13 -0.16
CA ASN A 186 -5.60 -0.93 0.62
C ASN A 186 -4.45 -0.55 1.58
N GLY A 187 -3.27 -1.17 1.45
CA GLY A 187 -2.12 -0.93 2.32
C GLY A 187 -2.21 -1.57 3.72
N GLY A 188 -3.23 -2.41 3.97
CA GLY A 188 -3.48 -3.06 5.26
C GLY A 188 -2.66 -4.34 5.53
N PHE A 189 -1.71 -4.69 4.67
CA PHE A 189 -0.95 -5.95 4.78
C PHE A 189 0.41 -5.71 5.45
N TYR A 190 0.56 -6.15 6.70
CA TYR A 190 1.81 -5.99 7.46
C TYR A 190 2.05 -7.18 8.39
N TRP A 191 3.34 -7.41 8.72
CA TRP A 191 3.74 -8.43 9.68
C TRP A 191 3.85 -7.85 11.11
N PRO A 192 3.01 -8.30 12.06
CA PRO A 192 3.13 -7.90 13.45
C PRO A 192 4.32 -8.64 14.09
N ARG A 193 5.47 -7.96 14.17
CA ARG A 193 6.73 -8.57 14.64
C ARG A 193 6.61 -9.36 15.93
N LEU A 194 7.26 -10.51 15.96
CA LEU A 194 7.36 -11.35 17.15
C LEU A 194 8.26 -10.66 18.21
N PRO A 195 7.98 -10.85 19.50
CA PRO A 195 8.83 -10.31 20.55
C PRO A 195 10.26 -10.88 20.44
N TYR A 196 11.24 -10.11 20.91
CA TYR A 196 12.58 -10.67 21.13
C TYR A 196 12.56 -11.56 22.36
N LEU A 197 13.16 -12.73 22.22
CA LEU A 197 13.36 -13.65 23.32
C LEU A 197 14.76 -13.49 23.93
N PHE A 198 14.87 -13.81 25.21
CA PHE A 198 16.09 -13.72 26.00
C PHE A 198 16.24 -14.89 26.96
N THR A 199 17.49 -15.25 27.28
CA THR A 199 17.81 -16.17 28.38
C THR A 199 17.80 -15.42 29.73
N ALA A 200 17.78 -16.17 30.83
CA ALA A 200 17.92 -15.59 32.16
C ALA A 200 19.26 -14.86 32.33
N GLU A 201 20.33 -15.46 31.81
CA GLU A 201 21.68 -14.91 31.92
C GLU A 201 21.83 -13.60 31.15
N GLU A 202 21.31 -13.53 29.92
CA GLU A 202 21.32 -12.29 29.13
C GLU A 202 20.58 -11.15 29.85
N LEU A 203 19.45 -11.46 30.52
CA LEU A 203 18.70 -10.46 31.26
C LEU A 203 19.43 -10.00 32.53
N ARG A 204 20.17 -10.89 33.21
CA ARG A 204 21.04 -10.53 34.34
C ARG A 204 22.22 -9.68 33.88
N GLN A 205 22.90 -10.07 32.80
CA GLN A 205 24.00 -9.29 32.21
C GLN A 205 23.54 -7.90 31.77
N LYS A 206 22.33 -7.78 31.21
CA LYS A 206 21.70 -6.50 30.84
C LYS A 206 21.14 -5.71 32.02
N ASN A 207 21.22 -6.23 33.25
CA ASN A 207 20.64 -5.64 34.46
C ASN A 207 19.17 -5.22 34.26
N SER A 208 18.37 -6.09 33.64
CA SER A 208 16.98 -5.79 33.28
C SER A 208 16.12 -5.64 34.53
N LYS A 209 15.58 -4.43 34.77
CA LYS A 209 14.68 -4.12 35.89
C LYS A 209 13.19 -4.09 35.49
N LYS A 210 12.81 -4.78 34.41
CA LYS A 210 11.43 -4.73 33.92
C LYS A 210 10.47 -5.40 34.89
N ARG A 211 9.29 -4.78 35.07
CA ARG A 211 8.19 -5.36 35.87
C ARG A 211 7.64 -6.61 35.19
N ARG A 212 7.18 -7.56 35.99
CA ARG A 212 6.67 -8.85 35.50
C ARG A 212 5.26 -8.71 34.93
N CYS A 213 4.94 -9.56 33.97
CA CYS A 213 3.56 -9.73 33.50
C CYS A 213 2.73 -10.41 34.60
N ALA A 214 1.57 -9.84 34.93
CA ALA A 214 0.68 -10.38 35.95
C ALA A 214 0.13 -11.78 35.57
N ILE A 215 0.02 -12.05 34.26
CA ILE A 215 -0.51 -13.31 33.72
C ILE A 215 0.55 -14.42 33.75
N CYS A 216 1.84 -14.08 33.71
CA CYS A 216 2.92 -15.07 33.75
C CYS A 216 3.17 -15.65 35.15
N GLY A 217 2.56 -15.10 36.20
CA GLY A 217 2.73 -15.57 37.58
C GLY A 217 4.07 -15.18 38.24
N PRO A 218 4.30 -15.64 39.49
CA PRO A 218 5.52 -15.35 40.24
C PRO A 218 6.72 -16.10 39.67
N ASP A 219 7.42 -15.38 38.80
CA ASP A 219 8.75 -15.58 38.22
C ASP A 219 9.00 -16.77 37.30
N PRO A 220 10.03 -16.62 36.45
CA PRO A 220 11.15 -17.55 36.62
C PRO A 220 12.58 -17.02 36.87
N LEU A 221 12.85 -15.70 36.99
CA LEU A 221 14.18 -15.05 36.96
C LEU A 221 14.75 -14.47 38.26
#